data_AF-X0VP57-F1
#
_entry.id   AF-X0VP57-F1
#
_cell.length_a   1.000
_cell.length_b   1.000
_cell.length_c   1.000
_cell.angle_alpha   90.00
_cell.angle_beta   90.00
_cell.angle_gamma   90.00
#
_symmetry.space_group_name_H-M   'P 1'
#
loop_
_entity.id
_entity.type
_entity.pdbx_description
1 polymer ?
#
loop_
_entity_poly.entity_id
_entity_poly.type
_entity_poly.pdbx_seq_one_letter_code
_entity_poly.pdbx_strand_id
1 'polypeptide(L)' 'MKILNIHVENYGAFAGSHDFKLNDRGLVIVLGDNQDEPRMNSNGSGKSTLFDALDWCLFGKVPRG' A
#
# COMPACT_ATOMS: atom_id res chain seq x y z
N MET A 1 9.21 11.88 -12.50
CA MET A 1 8.25 12.04 -11.38
C MET A 1 8.82 11.36 -10.14
N LYS A 2 8.62 11.91 -8.94
CA LYS A 2 9.06 11.30 -7.66
C LYS A 2 7.89 11.32 -6.67
N ILE A 3 7.58 10.19 -6.05
CA ILE A 3 6.58 10.11 -4.97
C ILE A 3 7.29 10.34 -3.64
N LEU A 4 6.85 11.34 -2.88
CA LEU A 4 7.45 11.68 -1.59
C LEU A 4 6.86 10.87 -0.46
N ASN A 5 5.54 10.94 -0.34
CA ASN A 5 4.77 10.19 0.63
C ASN A 5 3.45 9.74 0.00
N ILE A 6 2.79 8.81 0.67
CA ILE A 6 1.37 8.53 0.48
C ILE A 6 0.72 8.46 1.86
N HIS A 7 -0.38 9.20 1.98
CA HIS A 7 -1.27 9.17 3.12
C HIS A 7 -2.55 8.43 2.72
N VAL A 8 -2.98 7.48 3.52
CA VAL A 8 -4.25 6.76 3.32
C VAL A 8 -5.04 6.74 4.62
N GLU A 9 -6.35 6.91 4.50
CA GLU A 9 -7.29 6.81 5.60
C GLU A 9 -8.44 5.89 5.23
N ASN A 10 -8.68 4.84 6.02
CA ASN A 10 -9.77 3.88 5.83
C ASN A 10 -9.88 3.35 4.38
N TYR A 11 -8.74 2.95 3.80
CA TYR A 11 -8.64 2.51 2.41
C TYR A 11 -8.23 1.04 2.30
N GLY A 12 -9.13 0.19 1.78
CA GLY A 12 -8.89 -1.24 1.60
C GLY A 12 -8.48 -1.93 2.90
N ALA A 13 -7.29 -2.51 2.94
CA ALA A 13 -6.72 -3.17 4.12
C ALA A 13 -6.21 -2.19 5.22
N PHE A 14 -6.17 -0.88 4.96
CA PHE A 14 -5.67 0.11 5.91
C PHE A 14 -6.81 0.75 6.72
N ALA A 15 -7.08 0.20 7.91
CA ALA A 15 -8.01 0.79 8.86
C ALA A 15 -7.36 1.95 9.63
N GLY A 16 -8.04 3.10 9.74
CA GLY A 16 -7.47 4.31 10.34
C GLY A 16 -6.51 5.05 9.40
N SER A 17 -5.66 5.90 9.97
CA SER A 17 -4.77 6.80 9.24
C SER A 17 -3.34 6.27 9.19
N HIS A 18 -2.76 6.23 7.99
CA HIS A 18 -1.42 5.68 7.74
C HIS A 18 -0.62 6.58 6.80
N ASP A 19 0.65 6.81 7.14
CA ASP A 19 1.59 7.62 6.37
C ASP A 19 2.84 6.84 5.99
N PHE A 20 3.08 6.68 4.68
CA PHE A 20 4.25 6.00 4.14
C PHE A 20 5.18 7.01 3.46
N LYS A 21 6.39 7.18 4.00
CA LYS A 21 7.46 7.99 3.38
C LYS A 21 8.26 7.13 2.40
N LEU A 22 8.16 7.46 1.10
CA LEU A 22 8.72 6.65 0.01
C LEU A 22 9.98 7.28 -0.63
N ASN A 23 10.25 8.57 -0.40
CA ASN A 23 11.45 9.22 -0.90
C ASN A 23 12.72 8.91 -0.10
N ASP A 24 13.87 9.19 -0.74
CA ASP A 24 15.20 9.26 -0.12
C ASP A 24 15.70 7.95 0.49
N ARG A 25 15.24 6.82 -0.09
CA ARG A 25 15.60 5.46 0.31
C ARG A 25 16.34 4.65 -0.76
N GLY A 26 16.49 5.20 -1.98
CA GLY A 26 17.03 4.47 -3.12
C GLY A 26 16.04 3.43 -3.64
N LEU A 27 16.12 2.20 -3.12
CA LEU A 27 15.19 1.12 -3.41
C LEU A 27 14.28 0.86 -2.20
N VAL A 28 12.96 0.86 -2.40
CA VAL A 28 11.98 0.53 -1.37
C VAL A 28 11.36 -0.83 -1.69
N ILE A 29 11.51 -1.78 -0.77
CA ILE A 29 10.83 -3.08 -0.82
C ILE A 29 9.69 -3.06 0.19
N VAL A 30 8.47 -3.33 -0.28
CA VAL A 30 7.28 -3.42 0.59
C VAL A 30 7.03 -4.89 0.92
N LEU A 31 7.27 -5.24 2.18
CA LEU A 31 6.99 -6.56 2.74
C LEU A 31 5.76 -6.49 3.66
N GLY A 32 5.22 -7.65 4.00
CA GLY A 32 4.09 -7.73 4.91
C GLY A 32 3.85 -9.15 5.35
N ASP A 33 3.16 -9.29 6.47
CA ASP A 33 2.85 -10.56 7.11
C ASP A 33 1.39 -10.53 7.55
N ASN A 34 0.62 -11.54 7.16
CA ASN A 34 -0.80 -11.63 7.49
C ASN A 34 -0.95 -12.26 8.88
N GLN A 35 -1.30 -11.43 9.86
CA GLN A 35 -1.54 -11.87 11.24
C GLN A 35 -2.96 -12.42 11.47
N ASP A 36 -3.86 -12.28 10.49
CA ASP A 36 -5.26 -12.68 10.60
C ASP A 36 -5.48 -14.13 10.16
N GLU A 37 -4.76 -14.59 9.12
CA GLU A 37 -4.82 -15.97 8.61
C GLU A 37 -3.41 -16.57 8.50
N PRO A 38 -2.98 -17.40 9.47
CA PRO A 38 -1.63 -17.97 9.52
C PRO A 38 -1.24 -18.78 8.27
N ARG A 39 -2.21 -19.35 7.54
CA ARG A 39 -1.93 -20.12 6.31
C ARG A 39 -1.64 -19.25 5.10
N MET A 40 -1.90 -17.94 5.20
CA MET A 40 -1.75 -17.02 4.08
C MET A 40 -0.38 -16.36 4.00
N ASN A 41 0.52 -16.61 4.95
CA ASN A 41 1.86 -16.00 5.00
C ASN A 41 1.74 -14.48 4.79
N SER A 42 2.27 -13.94 3.70
CA SER A 42 2.13 -12.51 3.39
C SER A 42 0.83 -12.13 2.66
N ASN A 43 0.08 -13.07 2.10
CA ASN A 43 -1.08 -12.74 1.28
C ASN A 43 -2.19 -12.10 2.13
N GLY A 44 -2.83 -11.05 1.61
CA GLY A 44 -3.84 -10.29 2.36
C GLY A 44 -3.29 -9.23 3.31
N SER A 45 -1.96 -9.12 3.49
CA SER A 45 -1.35 -8.13 4.41
C SER A 45 -1.39 -6.66 3.94
N GLY A 46 -2.21 -6.31 2.93
CA GLY A 46 -2.34 -4.94 2.43
C GLY A 46 -1.25 -4.41 1.48
N LYS A 47 -0.27 -5.23 1.07
CA LYS A 47 0.82 -4.79 0.16
C LYS A 47 0.30 -4.22 -1.17
N SER A 48 -0.54 -4.97 -1.88
CA SER A 48 -1.11 -4.51 -3.16
C SER A 48 -2.01 -3.30 -2.99
N THR A 49 -2.75 -3.23 -1.87
CA THR A 49 -3.60 -2.08 -1.52
C THR A 49 -2.81 -0.77 -1.47
N LEU A 50 -1.54 -0.78 -1.04
CA LEU A 50 -0.69 0.42 -1.06
C LEU A 50 -0.48 0.95 -2.48
N PHE A 51 -0.28 0.05 -3.45
CA PHE A 51 -0.09 0.41 -4.85
C PHE A 51 -1.41 0.78 -5.52
N ASP A 52 -2.51 0.12 -5.18
CA ASP A 52 -3.86 0.51 -5.62
C ASP A 52 -4.19 1.94 -5.17
N ALA A 53 -3.82 2.30 -3.93
CA ALA A 53 -3.99 3.65 -3.42
C ALA A 53 -3.17 4.67 -4.22
N LEU A 54 -1.91 4.35 -4.55
CA LEU A 54 -1.07 5.20 -5.41
C LEU A 54 -1.71 5.42 -6.79
N ASP A 55 -2.18 4.34 -7.43
CA ASP A 55 -2.81 4.43 -8.75
C ASP A 55 -4.09 5.28 -8.69
N TRP A 56 -4.93 5.06 -7.68
CA TRP A 56 -6.15 5.83 -7.50
C TRP A 56 -5.85 7.32 -7.23
N CYS A 57 -4.89 7.64 -6.36
CA CYS A 57 -4.52 9.03 -6.06
C CYS A 57 -3.99 9.77 -7.29
N LEU A 58 -3.25 9.09 -8.17
CA LEU A 58 -2.64 9.71 -9.34
C LEU A 58 -3.57 9.78 -10.55
N PHE A 59 -4.46 8.79 -10.71
CA PHE A 59 -5.22 8.61 -11.96
C PHE A 59 -6.74 8.51 -11.76
N GLY A 60 -7.23 8.53 -10.53
CA GLY A 60 -8.65 8.38 -10.20
C GLY A 60 -9.21 6.98 -10.44
N LYS A 61 -8.35 5.99 -10.73
CA LYS A 61 -8.75 4.61 -11.01
C LYS A 61 -7.67 3.63 -10.57
N VAL A 62 -8.11 2.44 -10.15
CA VAL A 62 -7.23 1.30 -9.89
C VAL A 62 -7.24 0.41 -11.14
N PRO A 63 -6.08 -0.02 -11.66
CA PRO A 63 -6.02 -1.01 -12.73
C PRO A 63 -6.72 -2.30 -12.27
N ARG A 64 -7.76 -2.71 -12.99
CA ARG A 64 -8.36 -4.04 -12.82
C ARG A 64 -8.07 -4.83 -14.09
N GLY A 65 -7.62 -6.07 -13.91
CA GLY A 65 -7.55 -7.06 -14.98
C GLY A 65 -8.93 -7.54 -15.38
#